data_AF-A0A976L2Y4-F1
#
_entry.id   AF-A0A976L2Y4-F1
#
_cell.length_a   1.000
_cell.length_b   1.000
_cell.length_c   1.000
_cell.angle_alpha   90.00
_cell.angle_beta   90.00
_cell.angle_gamma   90.00
#
_symmetry.space_group_name_H-M   'P 1'
#
loop_
_entity.id
_entity.type
_entity.pdbx_description
1 polymer ?
#
loop_
_entity_poly.entity_id
_entity_poly.type
_entity_poly.pdbx_seq_one_letter_code
_entity_poly.pdbx_strand_id
1 'polypeptide(L)'
;MKNKINSFINSKSFTVTIVLVIALMFFLTRLVWGWTSPSANPPTGGGAIYYSGGNVGIGTTTPATKLQVYGAISGFGIVPIGSIIAWHKSFTNTPALPSGWVEANGQVLSDSNSPYNGQTIPNLNGDARFLRGGSISGTLQADELKSHTHGFGSGVGTATEHGNNTPKAGEWVDGTYYVNSTGGSETRPINMAVVWIMRVK
;
A
#
# COMPACT_ATOMS: atom_id res chain seq x y z
N MET A 1 -81.69 7.64 -20.93
CA MET A 1 -80.35 7.53 -20.30
C MET A 1 -79.31 8.43 -20.96
N LYS A 2 -79.17 8.44 -22.30
CA LYS A 2 -78.22 9.29 -23.05
C LYS A 2 -78.29 10.80 -22.71
N ASN A 3 -79.49 11.37 -22.55
CA ASN A 3 -79.64 12.82 -22.29
C ASN A 3 -79.18 13.24 -20.89
N LYS A 4 -79.30 12.37 -19.87
CA LYS A 4 -78.81 12.65 -18.51
C LYS A 4 -77.28 12.58 -18.44
N ILE A 5 -76.68 11.68 -19.22
CA ILE A 5 -75.22 11.56 -19.33
C ILE A 5 -74.65 12.80 -20.01
N ASN A 6 -75.27 13.28 -21.09
CA ASN A 6 -74.83 14.48 -21.79
C ASN A 6 -74.96 15.76 -20.93
N SER A 7 -76.02 15.88 -20.13
CA SER A 7 -76.15 17.04 -19.21
C SER A 7 -75.16 16.98 -18.05
N PHE A 8 -74.77 15.78 -17.61
CA PHE A 8 -73.74 15.59 -16.58
C PHE A 8 -72.34 15.95 -17.11
N ILE A 9 -71.99 15.48 -18.31
CA ILE A 9 -70.70 15.78 -18.97
C ILE A 9 -70.55 17.28 -19.26
N ASN A 10 -71.64 17.96 -19.63
CA ASN A 10 -71.64 19.40 -19.88
C ASN A 10 -71.87 20.24 -18.62
N SER A 11 -71.94 19.63 -17.44
CA SER A 11 -72.11 20.37 -16.19
C SER A 11 -70.82 21.09 -15.81
N LYS A 12 -70.96 22.30 -15.26
CA LYS A 12 -69.82 23.08 -14.76
C LYS A 12 -68.97 22.27 -13.76
N SER A 13 -69.61 21.45 -12.93
CA SER A 13 -68.95 20.59 -11.95
C SER A 13 -68.06 19.53 -12.61
N PHE A 14 -68.53 18.88 -13.68
CA PHE A 14 -67.73 17.89 -14.41
C PHE A 14 -66.50 18.52 -15.07
N THR A 15 -66.68 19.70 -15.69
CA THR A 15 -65.58 20.46 -16.29
C THR A 15 -64.53 20.86 -15.24
N VAL A 16 -64.95 21.36 -14.08
CA VAL A 16 -64.04 21.76 -13.00
C VAL A 16 -63.25 20.55 -12.45
N THR A 17 -63.93 19.42 -12.22
CA THR A 17 -63.27 18.21 -11.72
C THR A 17 -62.22 17.69 -12.71
N ILE A 18 -62.51 17.68 -14.02
CA ILE A 18 -61.56 17.19 -15.03
C ILE A 18 -60.34 18.09 -15.15
N VAL A 19 -60.53 19.42 -15.07
CA VAL A 19 -59.44 20.40 -15.07
C VAL A 19 -58.55 20.21 -13.84
N LEU A 20 -59.13 19.97 -12.66
CA LEU A 20 -58.36 19.71 -11.44
C LEU A 20 -57.59 18.39 -11.49
N VAL A 21 -58.17 17.33 -12.04
CA VAL A 21 -57.48 16.03 -12.22
C VAL A 21 -56.31 16.16 -13.20
N ILE A 22 -56.52 16.88 -14.31
CA ILE A 22 -55.46 17.14 -15.30
C ILE A 22 -54.36 18.02 -14.69
N ALA A 23 -54.72 19.09 -13.96
CA ALA A 23 -53.76 19.95 -13.26
C ALA A 23 -52.96 19.17 -12.20
N LEU A 24 -53.61 18.26 -11.46
CA LEU A 24 -52.97 17.39 -10.49
C LEU A 24 -52.03 16.39 -11.17
N MET A 25 -52.42 15.81 -12.32
CA MET A 25 -51.53 14.96 -13.12
C MET A 25 -50.30 15.72 -13.62
N PHE A 26 -50.46 16.97 -14.09
CA PHE A 26 -49.34 17.81 -14.48
C PHE A 26 -48.45 18.22 -13.28
N PHE A 27 -49.05 18.45 -12.11
CA PHE A 27 -48.32 18.74 -10.88
C PHE A 27 -47.53 17.51 -10.39
N LEU A 28 -48.14 16.33 -10.37
CA LEU A 28 -47.51 15.07 -9.98
C LEU A 28 -46.41 14.65 -10.95
N THR A 29 -46.60 14.81 -12.27
CA THR A 29 -45.54 14.50 -13.24
C THR A 29 -44.33 15.42 -13.09
N ARG A 30 -44.54 16.70 -12.76
CA ARG A 30 -43.46 17.65 -12.41
C ARG A 30 -42.76 17.28 -11.11
N LEU A 31 -43.50 16.80 -10.11
CA LEU A 31 -42.94 16.33 -8.83
C LEU A 31 -42.13 15.03 -8.99
N VAL A 32 -42.64 14.08 -9.77
CA VAL A 32 -42.01 12.77 -10.01
C VAL A 32 -40.73 12.92 -10.84
N TRP A 33 -40.73 13.75 -11.90
CA TRP A 33 -39.54 14.00 -12.71
C TRP A 33 -38.43 14.75 -11.97
N GLY A 34 -38.78 15.61 -11.00
CA GLY A 34 -37.80 16.27 -10.15
C GLY A 34 -37.02 15.33 -9.24
N TRP A 35 -37.58 14.15 -8.93
CA TRP A 35 -37.01 13.21 -7.96
C TRP A 35 -36.30 12.02 -8.62
N THR A 36 -36.72 11.62 -9.84
CA THR A 36 -36.07 10.51 -10.56
C THR A 36 -34.92 10.95 -11.46
N SER A 37 -34.73 12.25 -11.72
CA SER A 37 -33.61 12.77 -12.53
C SER A 37 -33.23 14.21 -12.17
N PRO A 38 -32.81 14.51 -10.92
CA PRO A 38 -32.26 15.83 -10.62
C PRO A 38 -30.96 16.03 -11.41
N SER A 39 -30.89 17.08 -12.22
CA SER A 39 -29.66 17.49 -12.94
C SER A 39 -28.55 17.97 -12.00
N ALA A 40 -28.86 18.12 -10.71
CA ALA A 40 -27.91 18.34 -9.63
C ALA A 40 -28.43 17.65 -8.36
N ASN A 41 -27.73 16.60 -7.93
CA ASN A 41 -27.78 16.09 -6.57
C ASN A 41 -26.35 16.12 -6.00
N PRO A 42 -26.09 16.79 -4.85
CA PRO A 42 -27.03 17.48 -3.97
C PRO A 42 -27.28 18.97 -4.29
N PRO A 43 -28.45 19.52 -3.93
CA PRO A 43 -28.78 20.92 -4.09
C PRO A 43 -28.06 21.77 -3.04
N THR A 44 -27.38 22.82 -3.48
CA THR A 44 -26.63 23.80 -2.66
C THR A 44 -25.31 23.29 -2.07
N GLY A 45 -24.26 23.29 -2.90
CA GLY A 45 -22.89 23.62 -2.47
C GLY A 45 -22.31 22.85 -1.27
N GLY A 46 -22.28 21.52 -1.36
CA GLY A 46 -21.57 20.66 -0.40
C GLY A 46 -21.91 19.21 -0.65
N GLY A 47 -21.13 18.54 -1.52
CA GLY A 47 -21.35 17.16 -1.97
C GLY A 47 -21.26 16.12 -0.85
N ALA A 48 -22.30 16.03 -0.01
CA ALA A 48 -22.38 15.02 1.03
C ALA A 48 -22.88 13.70 0.44
N ILE A 49 -22.04 12.65 0.54
CA ILE A 49 -22.44 11.27 0.24
C ILE A 49 -23.15 10.72 1.48
N TYR A 50 -24.48 10.73 1.48
CA TYR A 50 -25.31 10.10 2.52
C TYR A 50 -25.70 8.68 2.09
N TYR A 51 -25.01 7.68 2.62
CA TYR A 51 -25.37 6.28 2.46
C TYR A 51 -26.05 5.79 3.75
N SER A 52 -27.36 5.52 3.70
CA SER A 52 -28.13 4.98 4.84
C SER A 52 -27.96 3.47 5.04
N GLY A 53 -27.06 2.86 4.26
CA GLY A 53 -26.74 1.44 4.23
C GLY A 53 -25.85 1.11 3.02
N GLY A 54 -25.26 -0.09 2.98
CA GLY A 54 -24.39 -0.54 1.88
C GLY A 54 -22.91 -0.16 2.01
N ASN A 55 -22.18 -0.30 0.91
CA ASN A 55 -20.76 -0.02 0.76
C ASN A 55 -20.58 1.11 -0.28
N VAL A 56 -19.65 2.03 -0.07
CA VAL A 56 -19.35 3.13 -1.00
C VAL A 56 -18.18 2.73 -1.90
N GLY A 57 -18.44 2.70 -3.22
CA GLY A 57 -17.44 2.45 -4.25
C GLY A 57 -17.09 3.74 -5.00
N ILE A 58 -15.80 4.07 -5.10
CA ILE A 58 -15.29 5.11 -6.01
C ILE A 58 -14.43 4.41 -7.07
N GLY A 59 -14.76 4.57 -8.36
CA GLY A 59 -14.09 3.84 -9.45
C GLY A 59 -14.42 2.34 -9.52
N THR A 60 -15.38 1.87 -8.72
CA THR A 60 -15.89 0.50 -8.72
C THR A 60 -17.40 0.49 -8.49
N THR A 61 -18.12 -0.38 -9.18
CA THR A 61 -19.58 -0.58 -9.02
C THR A 61 -19.92 -1.69 -8.03
N THR A 62 -18.93 -2.48 -7.60
CA THR A 62 -19.11 -3.63 -6.70
C THR A 62 -18.13 -3.56 -5.51
N PRO A 63 -18.32 -2.62 -4.58
CA PRO A 63 -17.44 -2.46 -3.44
C PRO A 63 -17.56 -3.63 -2.43
N ALA A 64 -16.44 -4.31 -2.14
CA ALA A 64 -16.37 -5.45 -1.21
C ALA A 64 -16.30 -5.02 0.27
N THR A 65 -15.82 -3.80 0.53
CA THR A 65 -15.69 -3.22 1.87
C THR A 65 -16.51 -1.94 2.00
N LYS A 66 -16.75 -1.49 3.24
CA LYS A 66 -17.59 -0.32 3.54
C LYS A 66 -17.22 0.93 2.75
N LEU A 67 -15.94 1.13 2.55
CA LEU A 67 -15.40 2.07 1.57
C LEU A 67 -14.39 1.30 0.73
N GLN A 68 -14.54 1.38 -0.59
CA GLN A 68 -13.55 0.89 -1.55
C GLN A 68 -13.33 1.96 -2.61
N VAL A 69 -12.08 2.41 -2.73
CA VAL A 69 -11.65 3.31 -3.80
C VAL A 69 -10.74 2.50 -4.71
N TYR A 70 -11.13 2.41 -5.98
CA TYR A 70 -10.34 1.79 -7.03
C TYR A 70 -9.69 2.90 -7.87
N GLY A 71 -8.41 3.18 -7.59
CA GLY A 71 -7.64 4.24 -8.25
C GLY A 71 -6.77 5.04 -7.27
N ALA A 72 -6.05 6.03 -7.81
CA ALA A 72 -5.23 6.92 -7.02
C ALA A 72 -6.10 7.82 -6.13
N ILE A 73 -5.85 7.77 -4.82
CA ILE A 73 -6.37 8.75 -3.87
C ILE A 73 -5.36 9.91 -3.86
N SER A 74 -5.78 11.16 -3.75
CA SER A 74 -4.88 12.28 -3.50
C SER A 74 -5.03 12.70 -2.03
N GLY A 75 -4.00 12.52 -1.22
CA GLY A 75 -4.03 12.92 0.18
C GLY A 75 -2.64 12.82 0.81
N PHE A 76 -2.35 13.70 1.77
CA PHE A 76 -1.03 13.76 2.42
C PHE A 76 -0.73 12.54 3.33
N GLY A 77 -1.73 11.71 3.65
CA GLY A 77 -1.59 10.56 4.56
C GLY A 77 -1.71 9.18 3.89
N ILE A 78 -1.76 9.12 2.56
CA ILE A 78 -1.80 7.82 1.86
C ILE A 78 -0.39 7.34 1.55
N VAL A 79 -0.18 6.04 1.64
CA VAL A 79 1.08 5.42 1.19
C VAL A 79 1.04 5.27 -0.34
N PRO A 80 1.90 5.89 -1.16
CA PRO A 80 1.75 5.82 -2.62
C PRO A 80 1.95 4.40 -3.17
N ILE A 81 1.34 4.10 -4.32
CA ILE A 81 1.59 2.83 -5.05
C ILE A 81 3.10 2.73 -5.35
N GLY A 82 3.66 1.54 -5.10
CA GLY A 82 5.10 1.28 -5.21
C GLY A 82 5.86 1.42 -3.88
N SER A 83 5.23 1.94 -2.84
CA SER A 83 5.84 2.03 -1.52
C SER A 83 6.06 0.66 -0.90
N ILE A 84 7.19 0.50 -0.23
CA ILE A 84 7.54 -0.68 0.55
C ILE A 84 7.50 -0.32 2.03
N ILE A 85 6.78 -1.11 2.83
CA ILE A 85 6.66 -0.90 4.28
C ILE A 85 6.90 -2.21 5.04
N ALA A 86 7.29 -2.08 6.30
CA ALA A 86 7.41 -3.19 7.22
C ALA A 86 6.04 -3.64 7.73
N TRP A 87 5.80 -4.95 7.76
CA TRP A 87 4.58 -5.55 8.28
C TRP A 87 4.89 -6.72 9.21
N HIS A 88 4.34 -6.70 10.42
CA HIS A 88 4.57 -7.72 11.44
C HIS A 88 3.60 -8.89 11.27
N LYS A 89 3.71 -9.61 10.15
CA LYS A 89 2.81 -10.72 9.74
C LYS A 89 2.48 -11.72 10.86
N SER A 90 3.48 -12.12 11.64
CA SER A 90 3.36 -13.19 12.63
C SER A 90 2.92 -12.73 14.02
N PHE A 91 2.66 -11.44 14.23
CA PHE A 91 2.17 -10.96 15.52
C PHE A 91 0.73 -11.41 15.74
N THR A 92 0.40 -11.81 16.97
CA THR A 92 -0.94 -12.30 17.32
C THR A 92 -2.02 -11.31 16.90
N ASN A 93 -3.06 -11.81 16.22
CA ASN A 93 -4.19 -11.05 15.67
C ASN A 93 -3.86 -10.10 14.51
N THR A 94 -2.68 -10.20 13.89
CA THR A 94 -2.40 -9.45 12.66
C THR A 94 -3.33 -9.93 11.54
N PRO A 95 -4.17 -9.06 10.95
CA PRO A 95 -5.08 -9.44 9.88
C PRO A 95 -4.34 -9.92 8.63
N ALA A 96 -5.01 -10.69 7.76
CA ALA A 96 -4.44 -11.06 6.47
C ALA A 96 -4.07 -9.82 5.63
N LEU A 97 -3.04 -9.98 4.78
CA LEU A 97 -2.57 -8.91 3.92
C LEU A 97 -3.71 -8.44 2.98
N PRO A 98 -4.09 -7.15 2.98
CA PRO A 98 -5.14 -6.66 2.11
C PRO A 98 -4.74 -6.79 0.63
N SER A 99 -5.71 -6.98 -0.26
CA SER A 99 -5.47 -7.22 -1.69
C SER A 99 -4.68 -6.11 -2.41
N GLY A 100 -4.62 -4.90 -1.83
CA GLY A 100 -3.80 -3.77 -2.28
C GLY A 100 -2.29 -3.92 -2.09
N TRP A 101 -1.88 -4.99 -1.42
CA TRP A 101 -0.52 -5.23 -0.99
C TRP A 101 -0.09 -6.64 -1.34
N VAL A 102 1.21 -6.78 -1.60
CA VAL A 102 1.84 -8.08 -1.80
C VAL A 102 3.15 -8.15 -1.02
N GLU A 103 3.58 -9.35 -0.66
CA GLU A 103 4.89 -9.55 -0.04
C GLU A 103 6.02 -9.29 -1.04
N ALA A 104 7.10 -8.65 -0.61
CA ALA A 104 8.29 -8.44 -1.41
C ALA A 104 9.18 -9.71 -1.41
N ASN A 105 8.72 -10.77 -2.08
CA ASN A 105 9.30 -12.11 -2.06
C ASN A 105 9.84 -12.60 -3.43
N GLY A 106 9.97 -11.71 -4.42
CA GLY A 106 10.45 -12.09 -5.76
C GLY A 106 9.39 -12.63 -6.72
N GLN A 107 8.12 -12.68 -6.32
CA GLN A 107 7.04 -13.18 -7.19
C GLN A 107 6.80 -12.28 -8.41
N VAL A 108 6.36 -12.89 -9.52
CA VAL A 108 5.77 -12.15 -10.64
C VAL A 108 4.34 -11.79 -10.26
N LEU A 109 4.00 -10.49 -10.30
CA LEU A 109 2.66 -10.04 -9.95
C LEU A 109 1.66 -10.44 -11.01
N SER A 110 0.58 -11.10 -10.60
CA SER A 110 -0.57 -11.41 -11.46
C SER A 110 -1.83 -10.71 -10.92
N ASP A 111 -1.97 -9.43 -11.23
CA ASP A 111 -3.13 -8.61 -10.89
C ASP A 111 -3.36 -7.59 -12.00
N SER A 112 -4.32 -7.84 -12.89
CA SER A 112 -4.64 -6.98 -14.05
C SER A 112 -5.02 -5.55 -13.68
N ASN A 113 -5.38 -5.32 -12.41
CA ASN A 113 -5.77 -4.05 -11.87
C ASN A 113 -4.59 -3.23 -11.31
N SER A 114 -3.41 -3.84 -11.20
CA SER A 114 -2.21 -3.16 -10.76
C SER A 114 -1.43 -2.59 -11.94
N PRO A 115 -0.84 -1.39 -11.84
CA PRO A 115 0.14 -0.90 -12.81
C PRO A 115 1.40 -1.78 -12.89
N TYR A 116 1.63 -2.67 -11.93
CA TYR A 116 2.76 -3.60 -11.89
C TYR A 116 2.41 -5.01 -12.41
N ASN A 117 1.24 -5.21 -13.04
CA ASN A 117 0.86 -6.51 -13.56
C ASN A 117 1.94 -7.09 -14.50
N GLY A 118 2.33 -8.35 -14.26
CA GLY A 118 3.37 -9.04 -15.01
C GLY A 118 4.81 -8.67 -14.62
N GLN A 119 5.02 -7.71 -13.70
CA GLN A 119 6.35 -7.34 -13.23
C GLN A 119 6.81 -8.24 -12.07
N THR A 120 8.12 -8.44 -11.97
CA THR A 120 8.73 -9.10 -10.81
C THR A 120 8.81 -8.13 -9.64
N ILE A 121 8.19 -8.51 -8.53
CA ILE A 121 8.27 -7.77 -7.27
C ILE A 121 9.65 -7.96 -6.65
N PRO A 122 10.26 -6.94 -6.01
CA PRO A 122 11.55 -7.10 -5.34
C PRO A 122 11.56 -8.27 -4.34
N ASN A 123 12.67 -9.02 -4.28
CA ASN A 123 12.86 -10.09 -3.30
C ASN A 123 13.61 -9.58 -2.06
N LEU A 124 12.90 -8.91 -1.17
CA LEU A 124 13.47 -8.43 0.10
C LEU A 124 13.36 -9.49 1.20
N ASN A 125 12.28 -10.28 1.19
CA ASN A 125 11.98 -11.26 2.22
C ASN A 125 12.77 -12.55 2.04
N GLY A 126 12.86 -13.07 0.81
CA GLY A 126 13.59 -14.32 0.53
C GLY A 126 15.10 -14.16 0.72
N ASP A 127 15.63 -12.98 0.39
CA ASP A 127 17.05 -12.67 0.49
C ASP A 127 17.44 -11.95 1.80
N ALA A 128 16.49 -11.77 2.74
CA ALA A 128 16.69 -11.07 4.00
C ALA A 128 17.36 -9.68 3.87
N ARG A 129 16.93 -8.87 2.88
CA ARG A 129 17.59 -7.60 2.55
C ARG A 129 17.20 -6.48 3.49
N PHE A 130 18.16 -5.59 3.76
CA PHE A 130 17.92 -4.29 4.37
C PHE A 130 17.61 -3.22 3.31
N LEU A 131 16.92 -2.16 3.72
CA LEU A 131 16.67 -0.98 2.90
C LEU A 131 17.51 0.20 3.39
N ARG A 132 17.97 1.02 2.45
CA ARG A 132 18.68 2.27 2.71
C ARG A 132 18.33 3.32 1.66
N GLY A 133 18.62 4.58 1.96
CA GLY A 133 18.47 5.68 1.00
C GLY A 133 19.48 5.58 -0.15
N GLY A 134 19.05 6.04 -1.32
CA GLY A 134 19.87 6.16 -2.53
C GLY A 134 19.22 7.12 -3.52
N SER A 135 19.99 7.61 -4.50
CA SER A 135 19.48 8.49 -5.56
C SER A 135 18.72 7.73 -6.65
N ILE A 136 18.91 6.42 -6.74
CA ILE A 136 18.21 5.52 -7.67
C ILE A 136 17.65 4.34 -6.87
N SER A 137 16.33 4.23 -6.82
CA SER A 137 15.62 3.14 -6.15
C SER A 137 15.87 1.79 -6.85
N GLY A 138 15.96 0.71 -6.06
CA GLY A 138 16.10 -0.65 -6.60
C GLY A 138 17.53 -1.10 -6.88
N THR A 139 18.53 -0.23 -6.72
CA THR A 139 19.95 -0.62 -6.85
C THR A 139 20.36 -1.51 -5.67
N LEU A 140 20.84 -2.72 -5.95
CA LEU A 140 21.40 -3.62 -4.94
C LEU A 140 22.85 -3.26 -4.64
N GLN A 141 23.22 -3.32 -3.37
CA GLN A 141 24.59 -3.14 -2.90
C GLN A 141 25.03 -4.42 -2.20
N ALA A 142 26.29 -4.83 -2.42
CA ALA A 142 26.90 -5.90 -1.64
C ALA A 142 27.11 -5.45 -0.18
N ASP A 143 27.29 -6.42 0.71
CA ASP A 143 27.79 -6.13 2.05
C ASP A 143 29.18 -5.50 1.99
N GLU A 144 29.42 -4.52 2.85
CA GLU A 144 30.70 -3.83 2.92
C GLU A 144 30.98 -3.47 4.38
N LEU A 145 32.22 -3.73 4.82
CA LEU A 145 32.76 -3.19 6.06
C LEU A 145 33.66 -2.01 5.71
N LYS A 146 33.45 -0.89 6.40
CA LYS A 146 34.30 0.29 6.23
C LYS A 146 35.76 -0.08 6.52
N SER A 147 36.67 0.33 5.63
CA SER A 147 38.11 0.12 5.80
C SER A 147 38.59 0.51 7.20
N HIS A 148 39.36 -0.37 7.83
CA HIS A 148 40.00 -0.15 9.13
C HIS A 148 41.36 -0.87 9.18
N THR A 149 42.19 -0.51 10.17
CA THR A 149 43.52 -1.10 10.36
C THR A 149 43.62 -1.82 11.70
N HIS A 150 44.42 -2.89 11.75
CA HIS A 150 44.83 -3.55 12.98
C HIS A 150 46.30 -3.27 13.26
N GLY A 151 46.66 -3.13 14.53
CA GLY A 151 48.05 -3.00 14.99
C GLY A 151 48.36 -4.04 16.04
N PHE A 152 49.57 -4.59 16.01
CA PHE A 152 50.11 -5.41 17.09
C PHE A 152 51.44 -4.83 17.54
N GLY A 153 51.71 -4.87 18.84
CA GLY A 153 53.00 -4.46 19.40
C GLY A 153 54.01 -5.60 19.21
N SER A 154 55.02 -5.39 18.36
CA SER A 154 56.19 -6.27 18.28
C SER A 154 57.35 -5.63 19.04
N GLY A 155 57.76 -6.23 20.15
CA GLY A 155 58.98 -5.86 20.85
C GLY A 155 60.17 -6.50 20.13
N VAL A 156 60.99 -5.70 19.43
CA VAL A 156 62.26 -6.18 18.88
C VAL A 156 63.32 -6.03 19.97
N GLY A 157 63.68 -7.13 20.64
CA GLY A 157 64.78 -7.14 21.61
C GLY A 157 66.14 -6.99 20.92
N THR A 158 67.09 -6.31 21.56
CA THR A 158 68.51 -6.35 21.15
C THR A 158 69.13 -7.68 21.59
N ALA A 159 70.08 -8.19 20.81
CA ALA A 159 70.60 -9.56 20.88
C ALA A 159 71.47 -9.93 22.11
N THR A 160 71.17 -9.40 23.31
CA THR A 160 72.01 -9.59 24.51
C THR A 160 71.39 -10.54 25.55
N GLU A 161 70.16 -11.01 25.35
CA GLU A 161 69.49 -11.91 26.31
C GLU A 161 69.34 -13.32 25.69
N HIS A 162 70.29 -14.20 26.00
CA HIS A 162 70.18 -15.63 25.71
C HIS A 162 69.12 -16.28 26.61
N GLY A 163 67.85 -16.21 26.18
CA GLY A 163 66.72 -16.98 26.69
C GLY A 163 65.96 -17.59 25.52
N ASN A 164 65.57 -18.88 25.64
CA ASN A 164 64.93 -19.69 24.60
C ASN A 164 63.93 -18.92 23.72
N ASN A 165 64.14 -18.98 22.39
CA ASN A 165 63.24 -18.56 21.30
C ASN A 165 63.11 -17.08 20.92
N THR A 166 64.05 -16.20 21.26
CA THR A 166 64.14 -14.90 20.55
C THR A 166 64.93 -15.07 19.25
N PRO A 167 64.36 -14.73 18.07
CA PRO A 167 65.10 -14.83 16.82
C PRO A 167 66.35 -13.95 16.84
N LYS A 168 67.46 -14.48 16.33
CA LYS A 168 68.72 -13.76 16.28
C LYS A 168 68.56 -12.52 15.38
N ALA A 169 69.33 -11.47 15.63
CA ALA A 169 69.36 -10.29 14.77
C ALA A 169 69.67 -10.72 13.32
N GLY A 170 68.68 -10.56 12.43
CA GLY A 170 68.77 -10.97 11.01
C GLY A 170 68.01 -12.24 10.62
N GLU A 171 67.39 -12.96 11.56
CA GLU A 171 66.48 -14.08 11.24
C GLU A 171 65.05 -13.57 11.01
N TRP A 172 64.54 -13.75 9.79
CA TRP A 172 63.12 -13.58 9.49
C TRP A 172 62.36 -14.78 10.05
N VAL A 173 61.61 -14.58 11.14
CA VAL A 173 60.63 -15.58 11.58
C VAL A 173 59.37 -15.38 10.75
N ASP A 174 59.22 -16.17 9.69
CA ASP A 174 57.98 -16.23 8.93
C ASP A 174 56.96 -17.10 9.68
N GLY A 175 56.40 -16.52 10.74
CA GLY A 175 55.28 -17.10 11.48
C GLY A 175 54.00 -16.36 11.11
N THR A 176 53.16 -16.93 10.24
CA THR A 176 51.84 -16.35 10.00
C THR A 176 50.92 -16.65 11.19
N TYR A 177 50.68 -15.65 12.04
CA TYR A 177 49.72 -15.74 13.14
C TYR A 177 48.31 -15.40 12.62
N TYR A 178 47.51 -16.43 12.36
CA TYR A 178 46.10 -16.25 12.03
C TYR A 178 45.26 -16.13 13.31
N VAL A 179 44.40 -15.10 13.37
CA VAL A 179 43.29 -15.11 14.32
C VAL A 179 42.17 -15.99 13.74
N ASN A 180 41.62 -16.90 14.55
CA ASN A 180 40.49 -17.72 14.13
C ASN A 180 39.26 -16.83 13.88
N SER A 181 38.41 -17.22 12.92
CA SER A 181 37.12 -16.54 12.71
C SER A 181 36.21 -16.74 13.93
N THR A 182 35.51 -15.69 14.35
CA THR A 182 34.44 -15.75 15.35
C THR A 182 33.20 -15.09 14.75
N GLY A 183 32.05 -15.77 14.82
CA GLY A 183 30.78 -15.25 14.31
C GLY A 183 30.04 -16.22 13.40
N GLY A 184 29.12 -15.68 12.60
CA GLY A 184 28.32 -16.43 11.62
C GLY A 184 28.67 -16.07 10.17
N SER A 185 27.83 -16.50 9.22
CA SER A 185 28.01 -16.26 7.78
C SER A 185 27.60 -14.85 7.31
N GLU A 186 27.14 -13.98 8.21
CA GLU A 186 26.59 -12.67 7.88
C GLU A 186 27.01 -11.64 8.94
N THR A 187 27.51 -10.49 8.49
CA THR A 187 27.82 -9.36 9.37
C THR A 187 26.60 -8.46 9.48
N ARG A 188 26.00 -8.39 10.68
CA ARG A 188 24.85 -7.51 10.97
C ARG A 188 24.77 -7.12 12.44
N PRO A 189 24.20 -5.95 12.78
CA PRO A 189 23.83 -5.63 14.15
C PRO A 189 22.63 -6.48 14.62
N ILE A 190 22.32 -6.40 15.92
CA ILE A 190 21.05 -6.91 16.47
C ILE A 190 19.89 -6.31 15.69
N ASN A 191 18.94 -7.15 15.28
CA ASN A 191 17.78 -6.76 14.48
C ASN A 191 16.56 -7.62 14.80
N MET A 192 15.40 -7.21 14.26
CA MET A 192 14.15 -7.97 14.27
C MET A 192 13.68 -8.13 12.82
N ALA A 193 13.32 -9.35 12.44
CA ALA A 193 12.75 -9.62 11.11
C ALA A 193 11.30 -9.12 11.03
N VAL A 194 10.97 -8.49 9.91
CA VAL A 194 9.61 -8.11 9.50
C VAL A 194 9.39 -8.62 8.08
N VAL A 195 8.12 -8.73 7.68
CA VAL A 195 7.78 -9.00 6.29
C VAL A 195 7.68 -7.67 5.56
N TRP A 196 8.52 -7.47 4.55
CA TRP A 196 8.40 -6.35 3.63
C TRP A 196 7.21 -6.59 2.70
N ILE A 197 6.32 -5.60 2.62
CA ILE A 197 5.18 -5.59 1.70
C ILE A 197 5.24 -4.37 0.80
N MET A 198 4.76 -4.50 -0.43
CA MET A 198 4.71 -3.44 -1.43
C MET A 198 3.27 -3.12 -1.79
N ARG A 199 2.94 -1.83 -1.83
CA ARG A 199 1.61 -1.36 -2.29
C ARG A 199 1.53 -1.49 -3.80
N VAL A 200 0.54 -2.22 -4.31
CA VAL A 200 0.38 -2.49 -5.75
C VAL A 200 -0.89 -1.90 -6.36
N LYS A 201 -1.83 -1.38 -5.56
CA LYS A 201 -3.00 -0.61 -6.00
C LYS A 201 -3.51 0.32 -4.89
#